data_AF-A0A6B9ZAJ6-F1
#
_entry.id   AF-A0A6B9ZAJ6-F1
#
_cell.length_a   1.000
_cell.length_b   1.000
_cell.length_c   1.000
_cell.angle_alpha   90.00
_cell.angle_beta   90.00
_cell.angle_gamma   90.00
#
_symmetry.space_group_name_H-M   'P 1'
#
loop_
_entity.id
_entity.type
_entity.pdbx_description
1 polymer ?
#
loop_
_entity_poly.entity_id
_entity_poly.type
_entity_poly.pdbx_seq_one_letter_code
_entity_poly.pdbx_strand_id
1 'polypeptide(L)'
;MSYFTDIETAGEYTHSIKITDDDLSLLHDDIFKRFPRLSQLDIRSSKLTSLPSSVTSLQRLRYLKIANQEMDLNTELPKLRAIPGLALLAITETSTLLEADSLAALSALQSLQVPLKNIPDVADLERKLPQLQQLTLRGSAYDLATAITPALAKQLSRLERLNLQTDYRCRNVQWPNRLKDAIQAGKPVNLLLEQKYIFGRDKEISQKLSRYNIHITRDENAADVMAVLSPLAMHRSPHYIRKGIPLITVDHLHEVMLDEEQYPLRRNTDAMVNRALLRSLISRNTDDCLNALLQIEQEGANRIILSGLAAVWRSHPDRTIRKIAGELYQRFGSFDFRIWANAHNATFFDTPVYRNKFLDRMSGHPAVDKIIFMLTAVSINGYIFEKGTVLPSRHNEVRRKMPPRIYVPSLDMYYSDLEDVPEEADIFTTVERWSFDHCNVNWEKVLGRIAALPFITELHVEGVGRDYYQALQRYGGSSIELLSKGRVTVQ
;
A
#
# COMPACT_ATOMS: atom_id res chain seq x y z
N MET A 1 32.60 13.70 -14.55
CA MET A 1 34.05 13.46 -14.55
C MET A 1 34.64 14.03 -13.27
N SER A 2 35.63 13.37 -12.66
CA SER A 2 36.45 13.76 -11.49
C SER A 2 36.13 13.20 -10.08
N TYR A 3 35.86 11.90 -9.93
CA TYR A 3 36.03 11.24 -8.61
C TYR A 3 37.04 10.08 -8.59
N PHE A 4 37.61 9.71 -9.73
CA PHE A 4 38.37 8.46 -9.86
C PHE A 4 39.79 8.62 -10.46
N THR A 5 40.35 9.82 -10.50
CA THR A 5 41.73 10.02 -11.01
C THR A 5 42.83 9.92 -9.95
N ASP A 6 42.51 9.93 -8.65
CA ASP A 6 43.51 9.86 -7.54
C ASP A 6 43.23 8.71 -6.56
N ILE A 7 42.89 7.52 -7.05
CA ILE A 7 42.36 6.43 -6.21
C ILE A 7 43.42 5.76 -5.32
N GLU A 8 44.72 5.83 -5.62
CA GLU A 8 45.74 5.22 -4.74
C GLU A 8 45.89 5.96 -3.41
N THR A 9 45.90 7.30 -3.45
CA THR A 9 45.95 8.14 -2.24
C THR A 9 44.58 8.28 -1.59
N ALA A 10 43.50 8.46 -2.36
CA ALA A 10 42.16 8.58 -1.77
C ALA A 10 41.67 7.25 -1.14
N GLY A 11 42.01 6.10 -1.75
CA GLY A 11 41.55 4.79 -1.28
C GLY A 11 42.09 4.40 0.09
N GLU A 12 43.33 4.79 0.41
CA GLU A 12 43.95 4.45 1.69
C GLU A 12 43.27 5.14 2.89
N TYR A 13 42.68 6.32 2.70
CA TYR A 13 42.01 7.09 3.75
C TYR A 13 40.47 7.02 3.69
N THR A 14 39.91 6.30 2.71
CA THR A 14 38.46 6.22 2.55
C THR A 14 37.85 5.24 3.55
N HIS A 15 36.90 5.73 4.33
CA HIS A 15 36.20 4.96 5.37
C HIS A 15 34.77 4.58 4.97
N SER A 16 34.17 5.25 3.98
CA SER A 16 32.81 4.98 3.52
C SER A 16 32.72 5.06 1.99
N ILE A 17 32.09 4.07 1.37
CA ILE A 17 31.84 4.02 -0.08
C ILE A 17 30.37 3.72 -0.31
N LYS A 18 29.80 4.41 -1.31
CA LYS A 18 28.48 4.12 -1.84
C LYS A 18 28.61 3.69 -3.31
N ILE A 19 27.95 2.61 -3.68
CA ILE A 19 27.89 2.07 -5.05
C ILE A 19 26.45 2.18 -5.52
N THR A 20 26.25 2.77 -6.69
CA THR A 20 24.96 2.86 -7.38
C THR A 20 24.98 2.23 -8.77
N ASP A 21 23.85 2.18 -9.46
CA ASP A 21 23.75 1.62 -10.82
C ASP A 21 24.69 2.30 -11.82
N ASP A 22 24.98 3.59 -11.63
CA ASP A 22 25.91 4.35 -12.48
C ASP A 22 27.37 3.90 -12.29
N ASP A 23 27.69 3.25 -11.17
CA ASP A 23 29.04 2.84 -10.80
C ASP A 23 29.38 1.40 -11.25
N LEU A 24 28.41 0.66 -11.81
CA LEU A 24 28.59 -0.75 -12.17
C LEU A 24 29.69 -0.97 -13.21
N SER A 25 29.87 -0.03 -14.14
CA SER A 25 30.94 -0.08 -15.15
C SER A 25 32.35 -0.05 -14.54
N LEU A 26 32.47 0.38 -13.28
CA LEU A 26 33.74 0.49 -12.55
C LEU A 26 33.99 -0.70 -11.63
N LEU A 27 32.99 -1.56 -11.40
CA LEU A 27 33.13 -2.76 -10.58
C LEU A 27 33.87 -3.84 -11.36
N HIS A 28 35.09 -4.11 -10.92
CA HIS A 28 35.91 -5.25 -11.32
C HIS A 28 36.33 -6.02 -10.07
N ASP A 29 36.78 -7.26 -10.24
CA ASP A 29 36.99 -8.19 -9.14
C ASP A 29 37.91 -7.68 -8.04
N ASP A 30 38.87 -6.80 -8.35
CA ASP A 30 39.89 -6.30 -7.42
C ASP A 30 39.62 -4.92 -6.81
N ILE A 31 38.47 -4.31 -7.11
CA ILE A 31 38.17 -2.91 -6.75
C ILE A 31 38.36 -2.60 -5.26
N PHE A 32 37.98 -3.53 -4.37
CA PHE A 32 38.00 -3.31 -2.93
C PHE A 32 39.38 -3.48 -2.29
N LYS A 33 40.37 -4.05 -2.99
CA LYS A 33 41.76 -4.14 -2.50
C LYS A 33 42.37 -2.76 -2.27
N ARG A 34 41.84 -1.74 -2.95
CA ARG A 34 42.32 -0.35 -2.90
C ARG A 34 41.80 0.43 -1.69
N PHE A 35 40.89 -0.15 -0.92
CA PHE A 35 40.24 0.50 0.21
C PHE A 35 40.46 -0.26 1.53
N PRO A 36 41.72 -0.41 1.99
CA PRO A 36 42.06 -1.23 3.16
C PRO A 36 41.57 -0.66 4.51
N ARG A 37 41.06 0.59 4.52
CA ARG A 37 40.49 1.25 5.69
C ARG A 37 38.97 1.39 5.65
N LEU A 38 38.31 0.83 4.64
CA LEU A 38 36.87 0.93 4.49
C LEU A 38 36.16 0.30 5.70
N SER A 39 35.32 1.09 6.37
CA SER A 39 34.53 0.66 7.52
C SER A 39 33.02 0.64 7.23
N GLN A 40 32.58 1.34 6.18
CA GLN A 40 31.19 1.42 5.74
C GLN A 40 31.07 1.20 4.23
N LEU A 41 30.15 0.33 3.82
CA LEU A 41 29.85 0.07 2.41
C LEU A 41 28.33 0.09 2.20
N ASP A 42 27.85 0.93 1.28
CA ASP A 42 26.43 1.06 0.91
C ASP A 42 26.26 0.71 -0.58
N ILE A 43 25.68 -0.46 -0.86
CA ILE A 43 25.44 -0.96 -2.21
C ILE A 43 23.96 -0.76 -2.53
N ARG A 44 23.66 0.07 -3.52
CA ARG A 44 22.30 0.33 -4.00
C ARG A 44 22.21 0.16 -5.50
N SER A 45 21.89 -1.03 -5.94
CA SER A 45 21.84 -1.34 -7.37
C SER A 45 20.63 -2.17 -7.71
N SER A 46 20.01 -1.87 -8.84
CA SER A 46 18.95 -2.66 -9.44
C SER A 46 19.48 -3.71 -10.43
N LYS A 47 20.80 -3.82 -10.65
CA LYS A 47 21.39 -4.65 -11.71
C LYS A 47 22.62 -5.48 -11.29
N LEU A 48 23.19 -5.24 -10.11
CA LEU A 48 24.36 -5.99 -9.63
C LEU A 48 23.93 -7.41 -9.22
N THR A 49 24.47 -8.43 -9.88
CA THR A 49 24.10 -9.84 -9.63
C THR A 49 24.96 -10.54 -8.58
N SER A 50 26.20 -10.08 -8.36
CA SER A 50 27.13 -10.67 -7.38
C SER A 50 28.09 -9.63 -6.82
N LEU A 51 28.66 -9.87 -5.64
CA LEU A 51 29.71 -9.02 -5.08
C LEU A 51 31.06 -9.35 -5.73
N PRO A 52 31.89 -8.34 -6.06
CA PRO A 52 33.27 -8.56 -6.50
C PRO A 52 34.04 -9.44 -5.51
N SER A 53 34.89 -10.34 -6.01
CA SER A 53 35.66 -11.26 -5.17
C SER A 53 36.52 -10.57 -4.11
N SER A 54 37.01 -9.35 -4.39
CA SER A 54 37.74 -8.51 -3.44
C SER A 54 36.92 -7.99 -2.26
N VAL A 55 35.59 -8.18 -2.19
CA VAL A 55 34.81 -7.79 -1.00
C VAL A 55 35.37 -8.44 0.28
N THR A 56 35.96 -9.62 0.13
CA THR A 56 36.64 -10.37 1.20
C THR A 56 37.92 -9.68 1.72
N SER A 57 38.50 -8.73 0.99
CA SER A 57 39.67 -7.96 1.44
C SER A 57 39.33 -6.83 2.42
N LEU A 58 38.05 -6.53 2.63
CA LEU A 58 37.58 -5.42 3.46
C LEU A 58 37.61 -5.75 4.97
N GLN A 59 38.80 -6.07 5.50
CA GLN A 59 38.99 -6.55 6.88
C GLN A 59 38.57 -5.55 7.99
N ARG A 60 38.41 -4.27 7.65
CA ARG A 60 37.95 -3.21 8.57
C ARG A 60 36.47 -2.88 8.45
N LEU A 61 35.73 -3.54 7.56
CA LEU A 61 34.32 -3.26 7.34
C LEU A 61 33.51 -3.60 8.59
N ARG A 62 32.75 -2.61 9.08
CA ARG A 62 31.87 -2.72 10.25
C ARG A 62 30.40 -2.63 9.88
N TYR A 63 30.09 -1.88 8.83
CA TYR A 63 28.74 -1.60 8.38
C TYR A 63 28.59 -1.92 6.90
N LEU A 64 27.65 -2.80 6.57
CA LEU A 64 27.27 -3.11 5.20
C LEU A 64 25.79 -2.84 5.02
N LYS A 65 25.45 -2.01 4.03
CA LYS A 65 24.09 -1.79 3.59
C LYS A 65 23.92 -2.28 2.16
N ILE A 66 22.85 -3.03 1.91
CA ILE A 66 22.51 -3.59 0.60
C ILE A 66 21.05 -3.25 0.28
N ALA A 67 20.83 -2.66 -0.90
CA ALA A 67 19.53 -2.50 -1.54
C ALA A 67 19.65 -3.02 -2.97
N ASN A 68 19.20 -4.25 -3.20
CA ASN A 68 19.36 -4.92 -4.49
C ASN A 68 18.31 -6.02 -4.69
N GLN A 69 17.64 -6.03 -5.84
CA GLN A 69 16.57 -6.98 -6.17
C GLN A 69 17.01 -8.13 -7.08
N GLU A 70 18.21 -8.08 -7.68
CA GLU A 70 18.73 -9.06 -8.63
C GLU A 70 19.82 -9.98 -8.01
N MET A 71 20.43 -9.56 -6.91
CA MET A 71 21.47 -10.31 -6.21
C MET A 71 20.89 -11.43 -5.35
N ASP A 72 21.39 -12.66 -5.55
CA ASP A 72 21.07 -13.77 -4.65
C ASP A 72 21.90 -13.68 -3.37
N LEU A 73 21.32 -13.06 -2.34
CA LEU A 73 21.97 -12.87 -1.05
C LEU A 73 22.31 -14.19 -0.34
N ASN A 74 21.63 -15.30 -0.63
CA ASN A 74 21.97 -16.58 -0.01
C ASN A 74 23.32 -17.11 -0.49
N THR A 75 23.71 -16.79 -1.72
CA THR A 75 25.04 -17.14 -2.25
C THR A 75 26.13 -16.13 -1.88
N GLU A 76 25.77 -14.87 -1.66
CA GLU A 76 26.73 -13.78 -1.42
C GLU A 76 27.07 -13.59 0.06
N LEU A 77 26.10 -13.71 0.98
CA LEU A 77 26.33 -13.55 2.42
C LEU A 77 27.40 -14.51 2.98
N PRO A 78 27.47 -15.80 2.55
CA PRO A 78 28.54 -16.70 2.98
C PRO A 78 29.96 -16.21 2.69
N LYS A 79 30.16 -15.45 1.60
CA LYS A 79 31.47 -14.90 1.23
C LYS A 79 31.96 -13.88 2.26
N LEU A 80 31.03 -13.19 2.93
CA LEU A 80 31.33 -12.18 3.93
C LEU A 80 31.84 -12.76 5.26
N ARG A 81 31.83 -14.09 5.43
CA ARG A 81 32.51 -14.76 6.56
C ARG A 81 33.98 -14.38 6.67
N ALA A 82 34.62 -14.05 5.55
CA ALA A 82 36.00 -13.58 5.50
C ALA A 82 36.20 -12.19 6.13
N ILE A 83 35.12 -11.52 6.55
CA ILE A 83 35.10 -10.18 7.14
C ILE A 83 34.64 -10.31 8.61
N PRO A 84 35.54 -10.72 9.53
CA PRO A 84 35.17 -11.03 10.92
C PRO A 84 34.70 -9.79 11.68
N GLY A 85 34.96 -8.59 11.15
CA GLY A 85 34.65 -7.33 11.77
C GLY A 85 33.24 -6.79 11.51
N LEU A 86 32.45 -7.44 10.64
CA LEU A 86 31.14 -6.95 10.24
C LEU A 86 30.15 -7.03 11.41
N ALA A 87 29.77 -5.86 11.94
CA ALA A 87 28.91 -5.77 13.12
C ALA A 87 27.46 -5.42 12.77
N LEU A 88 27.23 -4.68 11.67
CA LEU A 88 25.92 -4.26 11.23
C LEU A 88 25.69 -4.58 9.75
N LEU A 89 24.59 -5.29 9.48
CA LEU A 89 24.10 -5.58 8.14
C LEU A 89 22.69 -5.00 7.98
N ALA A 90 22.51 -4.13 6.99
CA ALA A 90 21.22 -3.54 6.65
C ALA A 90 20.83 -3.91 5.22
N ILE A 91 19.86 -4.81 5.09
CA ILE A 91 19.22 -5.17 3.82
C ILE A 91 17.93 -4.38 3.73
N THR A 92 17.82 -3.47 2.77
CA THR A 92 16.63 -2.60 2.63
C THR A 92 15.72 -2.97 1.49
N GLU A 93 16.25 -3.63 0.45
CA GLU A 93 15.49 -4.13 -0.69
C GLU A 93 16.13 -5.45 -1.14
N THR A 94 15.34 -6.52 -1.20
CA THR A 94 15.74 -7.83 -1.74
C THR A 94 14.51 -8.57 -2.26
N SER A 95 14.68 -9.33 -3.34
CA SER A 95 13.66 -10.25 -3.89
C SER A 95 13.75 -11.66 -3.28
N THR A 96 14.87 -12.00 -2.65
CA THR A 96 15.16 -13.34 -2.12
C THR A 96 14.73 -13.49 -0.67
N LEU A 97 14.14 -14.64 -0.33
CA LEU A 97 13.95 -15.07 1.06
C LEU A 97 15.31 -15.52 1.60
N LEU A 98 15.77 -14.90 2.69
CA LEU A 98 17.07 -15.24 3.28
C LEU A 98 16.98 -16.59 3.99
N GLU A 99 18.02 -17.38 3.85
CA GLU A 99 18.21 -18.65 4.56
C GLU A 99 18.98 -18.41 5.87
N ALA A 100 18.59 -19.12 6.93
CA ALA A 100 19.27 -19.02 8.22
C ALA A 100 20.73 -19.46 8.15
N ASP A 101 21.06 -20.44 7.31
CA ASP A 101 22.42 -20.93 7.11
C ASP A 101 23.31 -19.90 6.39
N SER A 102 22.76 -19.15 5.44
CA SER A 102 23.45 -18.05 4.78
C SER A 102 23.80 -16.93 5.77
N LEU A 103 22.87 -16.60 6.67
CA LEU A 103 23.11 -15.63 7.75
C LEU A 103 24.07 -16.15 8.82
N ALA A 104 24.10 -17.47 9.07
CA ALA A 104 25.00 -18.09 10.05
C ALA A 104 26.49 -17.84 9.75
N ALA A 105 26.83 -17.57 8.48
CA ALA A 105 28.17 -17.16 8.08
C ALA A 105 28.64 -15.85 8.74
N LEU A 106 27.69 -15.03 9.21
CA LEU A 106 27.90 -13.74 9.87
C LEU A 106 27.74 -13.85 11.40
N SER A 107 28.38 -14.85 12.02
CA SER A 107 28.19 -15.16 13.44
C SER A 107 28.58 -14.04 14.43
N ALA A 108 29.37 -13.05 13.98
CA ALA A 108 29.79 -11.89 14.76
C ALA A 108 28.82 -10.69 14.65
N LEU A 109 27.75 -10.82 13.87
CA LEU A 109 26.80 -9.75 13.60
C LEU A 109 26.06 -9.34 14.88
N GLN A 110 26.09 -8.05 15.20
CA GLN A 110 25.45 -7.46 16.38
C GLN A 110 24.11 -6.82 16.04
N SER A 111 23.97 -6.30 14.82
CA SER A 111 22.76 -5.63 14.36
C SER A 111 22.37 -6.06 12.96
N LEU A 112 21.13 -6.52 12.82
CA LEU A 112 20.55 -6.96 11.55
C LEU A 112 19.30 -6.14 11.25
N GLN A 113 19.26 -5.53 10.07
CA GLN A 113 18.06 -4.92 9.53
C GLN A 113 17.66 -5.63 8.24
N VAL A 114 16.43 -6.16 8.18
CA VAL A 114 15.93 -6.87 7.00
C VAL A 114 14.45 -6.57 6.77
N PRO A 115 13.94 -6.67 5.53
CA PRO A 115 12.51 -6.67 5.29
C PRO A 115 11.89 -7.94 5.87
N LEU A 116 10.73 -7.80 6.51
CA LEU A 116 10.08 -8.88 7.23
C LEU A 116 9.69 -10.05 6.32
N LYS A 117 9.33 -9.79 5.06
CA LYS A 117 8.98 -10.83 4.10
C LYS A 117 10.17 -11.71 3.69
N ASN A 118 11.38 -11.26 3.98
CA ASN A 118 12.62 -11.86 3.52
C ASN A 118 13.46 -12.43 4.65
N ILE A 119 12.98 -12.42 5.89
CA ILE A 119 13.67 -13.04 7.03
C ILE A 119 13.37 -14.55 7.05
N PRO A 120 14.36 -15.43 7.34
CA PRO A 120 14.08 -16.84 7.61
C PRO A 120 13.25 -17.01 8.88
N ASP A 121 12.86 -18.25 9.17
CA ASP A 121 12.29 -18.60 10.47
C ASP A 121 13.20 -18.07 11.59
N VAL A 122 12.61 -17.26 12.46
CA VAL A 122 13.34 -16.54 13.50
C VAL A 122 13.82 -17.50 14.59
N ALA A 123 13.19 -18.66 14.75
CA ALA A 123 13.67 -19.73 15.61
C ALA A 123 15.10 -20.16 15.25
N ASP A 124 15.44 -20.16 13.95
CA ASP A 124 16.77 -20.51 13.50
C ASP A 124 17.80 -19.38 13.70
N LEU A 125 17.35 -18.12 13.66
CA LEU A 125 18.24 -16.96 13.86
C LEU A 125 18.86 -16.94 15.25
N GLU A 126 18.10 -17.32 16.30
CA GLU A 126 18.60 -17.35 17.67
C GLU A 126 19.80 -18.30 17.83
N ARG A 127 19.75 -19.45 17.15
CA ARG A 127 20.80 -20.46 17.20
C ARG A 127 22.00 -20.05 16.34
N LYS A 128 21.74 -19.39 15.21
CA LYS A 128 22.75 -19.14 14.16
C LYS A 128 23.47 -17.79 14.31
N LEU A 129 22.87 -16.82 14.99
CA LEU A 129 23.42 -15.48 15.23
C LEU A 129 23.51 -15.19 16.75
N PRO A 130 24.42 -15.84 17.50
CA PRO A 130 24.47 -15.75 18.96
C PRO A 130 24.88 -14.36 19.49
N GLN A 131 25.49 -13.51 18.66
CA GLN A 131 25.95 -12.17 19.03
C GLN A 131 24.94 -11.06 18.66
N LEU A 132 23.79 -11.44 18.08
CA LEU A 132 22.80 -10.46 17.64
C LEU A 132 22.14 -9.79 18.85
N GLN A 133 22.32 -8.48 18.96
CA GLN A 133 21.75 -7.64 20.02
C GLN A 133 20.58 -6.81 19.52
N GLN A 134 20.59 -6.45 18.22
CA GLN A 134 19.59 -5.59 17.62
C GLN A 134 19.02 -6.23 16.35
N LEU A 135 17.69 -6.33 16.30
CA LEU A 135 16.98 -6.76 15.10
C LEU A 135 16.00 -5.67 14.71
N THR A 136 16.13 -5.18 13.48
CA THR A 136 15.18 -4.26 12.87
C THR A 136 14.43 -4.95 11.76
N LEU A 137 13.13 -5.18 11.97
CA LEU A 137 12.25 -5.75 10.95
C LEU A 137 11.49 -4.63 10.29
N ARG A 138 11.62 -4.53 8.97
CA ARG A 138 10.92 -3.53 8.18
C ARG A 138 9.82 -4.20 7.38
N GLY A 139 8.59 -3.73 7.51
CA GLY A 139 7.48 -4.34 6.78
C GLY A 139 6.27 -3.43 6.74
N SER A 140 5.24 -3.88 6.05
CA SER A 140 3.93 -3.30 6.30
C SER A 140 3.52 -3.61 7.75
N ALA A 141 2.67 -2.78 8.35
CA ALA A 141 2.10 -3.14 9.65
C ALA A 141 1.32 -4.50 9.61
N TYR A 142 0.97 -5.03 8.42
CA TYR A 142 0.25 -6.30 8.22
C TYR A 142 1.18 -7.47 8.38
N ASP A 143 2.29 -7.41 7.66
CA ASP A 143 3.34 -8.41 7.76
C ASP A 143 3.80 -8.44 9.21
N LEU A 144 3.99 -7.27 9.83
CA LEU A 144 4.34 -7.18 11.26
C LEU A 144 3.25 -7.79 12.15
N ALA A 145 1.97 -7.49 11.95
CA ALA A 145 0.87 -8.04 12.74
C ALA A 145 0.71 -9.57 12.64
N THR A 146 1.05 -10.14 11.49
CA THR A 146 0.86 -11.56 11.17
C THR A 146 2.10 -12.40 11.49
N ALA A 147 3.29 -11.89 11.19
CA ALA A 147 4.55 -12.55 11.50
C ALA A 147 4.87 -12.53 13.00
N ILE A 148 4.42 -11.49 13.71
CA ILE A 148 4.66 -11.36 15.15
C ILE A 148 3.65 -12.20 15.93
N THR A 149 4.07 -13.43 16.21
CA THR A 149 3.40 -14.33 17.15
C THR A 149 3.98 -14.18 18.56
N PRO A 150 3.24 -14.53 19.63
CA PRO A 150 3.82 -14.66 20.98
C PRO A 150 5.02 -15.62 21.03
N ALA A 151 5.08 -16.59 20.11
CA ALA A 151 6.24 -17.46 19.92
C ALA A 151 7.46 -16.67 19.42
N LEU A 152 7.28 -15.80 18.42
CA LEU A 152 8.32 -14.89 17.93
C LEU A 152 8.82 -13.92 19.00
N ALA A 153 7.92 -13.39 19.84
CA ALA A 153 8.28 -12.45 20.91
C ALA A 153 8.96 -13.13 22.12
N LYS A 154 8.79 -14.45 22.29
CA LYS A 154 9.36 -15.26 23.37
C LYS A 154 10.72 -15.88 22.99
N GLN A 155 10.86 -16.32 21.74
CA GLN A 155 12.12 -16.26 20.98
C GLN A 155 12.55 -14.77 20.97
N LEU A 156 13.67 -14.26 20.47
CA LEU A 156 14.03 -12.83 20.57
C LEU A 156 14.15 -12.20 21.98
N SER A 157 13.88 -12.92 23.08
CA SER A 157 13.97 -12.42 24.46
C SER A 157 15.41 -12.08 24.91
N ARG A 158 16.41 -12.42 24.10
CA ARG A 158 17.83 -12.06 24.27
C ARG A 158 18.24 -10.76 23.56
N LEU A 159 17.41 -10.22 22.66
CA LEU A 159 17.73 -8.97 21.97
C LEU A 159 17.63 -7.79 22.94
N GLU A 160 18.65 -6.93 22.95
CA GLU A 160 18.60 -5.67 23.67
C GLU A 160 17.59 -4.70 23.03
N ARG A 161 17.45 -4.76 21.69
CA ARG A 161 16.54 -3.88 20.94
C ARG A 161 15.89 -4.61 19.76
N LEU A 162 14.57 -4.79 19.82
CA LEU A 162 13.74 -5.12 18.67
C LEU A 162 13.06 -3.83 18.16
N ASN A 163 13.38 -3.44 16.93
CA ASN A 163 12.77 -2.29 16.26
C ASN A 163 11.87 -2.77 15.12
N LEU A 164 10.60 -2.39 15.16
CA LEU A 164 9.64 -2.73 14.12
C LEU A 164 9.37 -1.44 13.35
N GLN A 165 9.94 -1.34 12.16
CA GLN A 165 9.77 -0.18 11.31
C GLN A 165 8.65 -0.45 10.32
N THR A 166 7.51 0.18 10.56
CA THR A 166 6.47 0.28 9.53
C THR A 166 6.98 1.25 8.48
N ASP A 167 6.95 0.87 7.21
CA ASP A 167 7.09 1.88 6.17
C ASP A 167 6.00 2.94 6.36
N TYR A 168 6.37 4.22 6.37
CA TYR A 168 5.43 5.34 6.49
C TYR A 168 4.41 5.40 5.33
N ARG A 169 4.54 4.49 4.34
CA ARG A 169 3.60 4.23 3.25
C ARG A 169 2.56 3.14 3.58
N CYS A 170 2.77 2.37 4.64
CA CYS A 170 1.90 1.29 5.09
C CYS A 170 0.98 1.77 6.23
N ARG A 171 0.07 2.70 5.91
CA ARG A 171 -1.19 2.84 6.66
C ARG A 171 -2.21 1.76 6.27
N ASN A 172 -1.90 0.93 5.27
CA ASN A 172 -2.85 0.04 4.61
C ASN A 172 -2.57 -1.42 4.99
N VAL A 173 -3.14 -1.82 6.12
CA VAL A 173 -2.98 -3.16 6.67
C VAL A 173 -4.33 -3.63 7.15
N GLN A 174 -4.86 -4.67 6.53
CA GLN A 174 -6.00 -5.41 7.06
C GLN A 174 -5.47 -6.33 8.17
N TRP A 175 -5.46 -5.88 9.41
CA TRP A 175 -5.11 -6.77 10.53
C TRP A 175 -6.05 -7.99 10.52
N PRO A 176 -5.62 -9.19 10.93
CA PRO A 176 -6.55 -10.30 11.12
C PRO A 176 -7.61 -9.92 12.17
N ASN A 177 -8.90 -10.11 11.85
CA ASN A 177 -10.00 -9.76 12.73
C ASN A 177 -10.20 -10.81 13.84
N ARG A 178 -9.21 -10.91 14.74
CA ARG A 178 -9.19 -11.85 15.88
C ARG A 178 -10.37 -11.66 16.83
N LEU A 179 -11.00 -10.49 16.80
CA LEU A 179 -12.22 -10.23 17.56
C LEU A 179 -13.38 -11.05 17.00
N LYS A 180 -13.57 -11.05 15.68
CA LYS A 180 -14.59 -11.85 15.00
C LYS A 180 -14.38 -13.35 15.24
N ASP A 181 -13.13 -13.80 15.17
CA ASP A 181 -12.77 -15.20 15.47
C ASP A 181 -13.12 -15.59 16.91
N ALA A 182 -12.85 -14.71 17.88
CA ALA A 182 -13.16 -14.95 19.28
C ALA A 182 -14.67 -14.99 19.56
N ILE A 183 -15.45 -14.12 18.89
CA ILE A 183 -16.91 -14.13 18.95
C ILE A 183 -17.46 -15.45 18.42
N GLN A 184 -16.98 -15.91 17.26
CA GLN A 184 -17.38 -17.19 16.68
C GLN A 184 -17.03 -18.39 17.59
N ALA A 185 -15.91 -18.31 18.31
CA ALA A 185 -15.49 -19.32 19.27
C ALA A 185 -16.21 -19.24 20.63
N GLY A 186 -17.02 -18.21 20.89
CA GLY A 186 -17.71 -17.99 22.16
C GLY A 186 -16.79 -17.72 23.36
N LYS A 187 -15.54 -17.32 23.11
CA LYS A 187 -14.54 -17.11 24.18
C LYS A 187 -14.72 -15.74 24.83
N PRO A 188 -14.57 -15.61 26.16
CA PRO A 188 -14.53 -14.30 26.79
C PRO A 188 -13.30 -13.52 26.31
N VAL A 189 -13.49 -12.24 26.00
CA VAL A 189 -12.40 -11.36 25.57
C VAL A 189 -12.44 -10.05 26.34
N ASN A 190 -11.29 -9.61 26.83
CA ASN A 190 -11.13 -8.31 27.45
C ASN A 190 -10.50 -7.32 26.45
N LEU A 191 -11.25 -6.31 26.04
CA LEU A 191 -10.75 -5.25 25.17
C LEU A 191 -10.12 -4.13 25.98
N LEU A 192 -8.85 -3.88 25.72
CA LEU A 192 -8.13 -2.74 26.26
C LEU A 192 -8.34 -1.53 25.34
N LEU A 193 -9.10 -0.54 25.84
CA LEU A 193 -9.38 0.71 25.14
C LEU A 193 -8.58 1.85 25.76
N GLU A 194 -7.66 2.43 24.99
CA GLU A 194 -6.79 3.49 25.53
C GLU A 194 -7.34 4.91 25.40
N GLN A 195 -8.32 5.14 24.52
CA GLN A 195 -8.81 6.49 24.23
C GLN A 195 -10.33 6.56 24.41
N LYS A 196 -10.85 7.76 24.68
CA LYS A 196 -12.27 8.06 24.53
C LYS A 196 -12.65 7.82 23.08
N TYR A 197 -13.40 6.76 22.84
CA TYR A 197 -13.80 6.36 21.50
C TYR A 197 -14.80 7.36 20.91
N ILE A 198 -14.71 7.58 19.61
CA ILE A 198 -15.58 8.51 18.86
C ILE A 198 -16.97 7.89 18.61
N PHE A 199 -17.13 6.57 18.79
CA PHE A 199 -18.35 5.82 18.46
C PHE A 199 -19.39 5.74 19.59
N GLY A 200 -19.22 6.47 20.68
CA GLY A 200 -20.20 6.54 21.76
C GLY A 200 -19.54 6.58 23.14
N ARG A 201 -20.38 6.67 24.18
CA ARG A 201 -19.89 6.57 25.57
C ARG A 201 -19.53 5.11 25.86
N ASP A 202 -18.48 4.88 26.65
CA ASP A 202 -18.02 3.54 27.06
C ASP A 202 -19.16 2.62 27.53
N LYS A 203 -20.23 3.19 28.11
CA LYS A 203 -21.44 2.50 28.55
C LYS A 203 -22.26 1.87 27.41
N GLU A 204 -22.40 2.55 26.27
CA GLU A 204 -23.12 2.06 25.09
C GLU A 204 -22.34 0.94 24.40
N ILE A 205 -21.00 1.12 24.31
CA ILE A 205 -20.08 0.10 23.78
C ILE A 205 -20.13 -1.15 24.68
N SER A 206 -20.01 -0.99 26.00
CA SER A 206 -20.08 -2.10 26.96
C SER A 206 -21.40 -2.87 26.88
N GLN A 207 -22.53 -2.17 26.71
CA GLN A 207 -23.85 -2.79 26.64
C GLN A 207 -24.06 -3.63 25.36
N LYS A 208 -23.49 -3.20 24.23
CA LYS A 208 -23.55 -3.98 22.98
C LYS A 208 -22.58 -5.15 23.00
N LEU A 209 -21.37 -4.94 23.53
CA LEU A 209 -20.32 -5.95 23.58
C LEU A 209 -20.59 -7.07 24.60
N SER A 210 -21.36 -6.81 25.66
CA SER A 210 -21.69 -7.82 26.67
C SER A 210 -22.46 -9.02 26.09
N ARG A 211 -23.24 -8.81 25.02
CA ARG A 211 -23.95 -9.88 24.30
C ARG A 211 -23.02 -10.90 23.64
N TYR A 212 -21.76 -10.50 23.39
CA TYR A 212 -20.73 -11.32 22.76
C TYR A 212 -19.68 -11.82 23.76
N ASN A 213 -19.94 -11.71 25.07
CA ASN A 213 -18.97 -12.04 26.13
C ASN A 213 -17.68 -11.20 26.06
N ILE A 214 -17.80 -9.98 25.54
CA ILE A 214 -16.69 -9.03 25.42
C ILE A 214 -16.82 -7.97 26.52
N HIS A 215 -15.73 -7.73 27.24
CA HIS A 215 -15.66 -6.75 28.32
C HIS A 215 -14.60 -5.69 28.03
N ILE A 216 -14.82 -4.47 28.51
CA ILE A 216 -13.83 -3.39 28.41
C ILE A 216 -12.99 -3.39 29.69
N THR A 217 -11.67 -3.41 29.54
CA THR A 217 -10.71 -3.33 30.65
C THR A 217 -9.74 -2.17 30.46
N ARG A 218 -9.13 -1.73 31.58
CA ARG A 218 -7.92 -0.87 31.59
C ARG A 218 -6.70 -1.62 32.10
N ASP A 219 -6.88 -2.85 32.55
CA ASP A 219 -5.80 -3.70 33.04
C ASP A 219 -5.21 -4.49 31.87
N GLU A 220 -3.96 -4.18 31.54
CA GLU A 220 -3.18 -4.87 30.52
C GLU A 220 -2.85 -6.32 30.93
N ASN A 221 -2.99 -6.69 32.21
CA ASN A 221 -2.66 -8.01 32.74
C ASN A 221 -3.89 -8.91 32.92
N ALA A 222 -5.09 -8.46 32.52
CA ALA A 222 -6.26 -9.31 32.55
C ALA A 222 -6.09 -10.53 31.62
N ALA A 223 -6.84 -11.61 31.88
CA ALA A 223 -6.84 -12.79 31.03
C ALA A 223 -7.47 -12.47 29.66
N ASP A 224 -6.98 -13.11 28.59
CA ASP A 224 -7.54 -13.01 27.24
C ASP A 224 -7.74 -11.56 26.76
N VAL A 225 -6.75 -10.70 27.04
CA VAL A 225 -6.77 -9.29 26.66
C VAL A 225 -6.38 -9.11 25.19
N MET A 226 -7.12 -8.27 24.48
CA MET A 226 -6.75 -7.73 23.18
C MET A 226 -6.71 -6.21 23.23
N ALA A 227 -5.67 -5.60 22.66
CA ALA A 227 -5.56 -4.16 22.60
C ALA A 227 -6.18 -3.61 21.31
N VAL A 228 -7.05 -2.61 21.45
CA VAL A 228 -7.72 -1.97 20.32
C VAL A 228 -6.96 -0.69 19.95
N LEU A 229 -6.34 -0.69 18.78
CA LEU A 229 -5.50 0.41 18.32
C LEU A 229 -6.22 1.25 17.26
N SER A 230 -6.13 2.57 17.45
CA SER A 230 -6.44 3.54 16.39
C SER A 230 -5.18 3.89 15.59
N PRO A 231 -5.31 4.38 14.35
CA PRO A 231 -4.18 4.93 13.59
C PRO A 231 -3.36 5.97 14.35
N LEU A 232 -4.02 6.72 15.25
CA LEU A 232 -3.39 7.75 16.07
C LEU A 232 -2.59 7.15 17.24
N ALA A 233 -2.95 5.94 17.68
CA ALA A 233 -2.28 5.21 18.76
C ALA A 233 -1.26 4.16 18.27
N MET A 234 -0.98 4.07 16.96
CA MET A 234 -0.09 3.05 16.37
C MET A 234 1.32 3.01 16.97
N HIS A 235 1.82 4.14 17.48
CA HIS A 235 3.11 4.23 18.17
C HIS A 235 3.21 3.35 19.42
N ARG A 236 2.09 2.88 19.99
CA ARG A 236 2.05 1.97 21.14
C ARG A 236 1.99 0.49 20.76
N SER A 237 1.79 0.16 19.48
CA SER A 237 1.82 -1.24 19.02
C SER A 237 3.05 -2.02 19.49
N PRO A 238 4.28 -1.45 19.55
CA PRO A 238 5.45 -2.20 20.01
C PRO A 238 5.38 -2.59 21.50
N HIS A 239 4.72 -1.81 22.34
CA HIS A 239 4.54 -2.11 23.77
C HIS A 239 3.67 -3.37 23.96
N TYR A 240 2.51 -3.40 23.31
CA TYR A 240 1.59 -4.55 23.37
C TYR A 240 2.18 -5.81 22.76
N ILE A 241 2.88 -5.66 21.63
CA ILE A 241 3.61 -6.74 20.99
C ILE A 241 4.63 -7.37 21.94
N ARG A 242 5.45 -6.56 22.64
CA ARG A 242 6.44 -7.07 23.60
C ARG A 242 5.81 -7.82 24.78
N LYS A 243 4.59 -7.43 25.16
CA LYS A 243 3.80 -8.12 26.19
C LYS A 243 3.06 -9.35 25.68
N GLY A 244 3.11 -9.64 24.38
CA GLY A 244 2.37 -10.74 23.77
C GLY A 244 0.86 -10.50 23.67
N ILE A 245 0.41 -9.24 23.77
CA ILE A 245 -1.01 -8.86 23.70
C ILE A 245 -1.43 -8.76 22.22
N PRO A 246 -2.43 -9.54 21.76
CA PRO A 246 -3.00 -9.42 20.42
C PRO A 246 -3.54 -8.02 20.12
N LEU A 247 -3.35 -7.57 18.89
CA LEU A 247 -3.79 -6.26 18.41
C LEU A 247 -4.99 -6.40 17.47
N ILE A 248 -5.99 -5.56 17.67
CA ILE A 248 -7.11 -5.36 16.73
C ILE A 248 -7.27 -3.86 16.42
N THR A 249 -7.91 -3.53 15.30
CA THR A 249 -8.12 -2.12 14.91
C THR A 249 -9.44 -1.58 15.46
N VAL A 250 -9.54 -0.25 15.50
CA VAL A 250 -10.81 0.47 15.67
C VAL A 250 -11.86 -0.04 14.68
N ASP A 251 -11.47 -0.30 13.43
CA ASP A 251 -12.39 -0.74 12.38
C ASP A 251 -12.93 -2.15 12.65
N HIS A 252 -12.14 -3.07 13.21
CA HIS A 252 -12.63 -4.39 13.64
C HIS A 252 -13.67 -4.28 14.74
N LEU A 253 -13.40 -3.43 15.74
CA LEU A 253 -14.36 -3.18 16.80
C LEU A 253 -15.64 -2.54 16.23
N HIS A 254 -15.49 -1.58 15.31
CA HIS A 254 -16.61 -0.92 14.67
C HIS A 254 -17.48 -1.89 13.86
N GLU A 255 -16.85 -2.85 13.15
CA GLU A 255 -17.55 -3.89 12.38
C GLU A 255 -18.50 -4.71 13.28
N VAL A 256 -18.04 -5.08 14.49
CA VAL A 256 -18.83 -5.83 15.49
C VAL A 256 -19.92 -4.95 16.13
N MET A 257 -19.64 -3.67 16.31
CA MET A 257 -20.55 -2.70 16.92
C MET A 257 -21.76 -2.35 16.03
N LEU A 258 -21.56 -2.46 14.72
CA LEU A 258 -22.59 -2.36 13.71
C LEU A 258 -23.28 -3.72 13.59
N ASP A 259 -24.42 -3.86 14.24
CA ASP A 259 -25.23 -5.09 14.20
C ASP A 259 -25.62 -5.43 12.76
N GLU A 260 -25.18 -6.58 12.27
CA GLU A 260 -25.45 -7.00 10.89
C GLU A 260 -26.93 -7.37 10.68
N GLU A 261 -27.69 -7.68 11.73
CA GLU A 261 -29.14 -7.88 11.63
C GLU A 261 -29.90 -6.56 11.46
N GLN A 262 -29.35 -5.46 12.00
CA GLN A 262 -29.95 -4.14 11.89
C GLN A 262 -29.80 -3.53 10.49
N TYR A 263 -28.73 -3.88 9.77
CA TYR A 263 -28.34 -3.25 8.51
C TYR A 263 -28.16 -4.30 7.40
N PRO A 264 -29.26 -4.74 6.75
CA PRO A 264 -29.22 -5.85 5.80
C PRO A 264 -28.32 -5.59 4.59
N LEU A 265 -28.17 -4.34 4.15
CA LEU A 265 -27.35 -3.99 2.99
C LEU A 265 -25.85 -4.18 3.25
N ARG A 266 -25.41 -4.30 4.51
CA ARG A 266 -24.00 -4.57 4.84
C ARG A 266 -23.53 -5.96 4.39
N ARG A 267 -24.40 -6.97 4.53
CA ARG A 267 -24.12 -8.36 4.12
C ARG A 267 -24.54 -8.65 2.69
N ASN A 268 -25.43 -7.83 2.13
CA ASN A 268 -25.92 -8.02 0.78
C ASN A 268 -24.80 -7.73 -0.22
N THR A 269 -24.33 -8.76 -0.92
CA THR A 269 -23.35 -8.67 -2.01
C THR A 269 -24.00 -8.79 -3.38
N ASP A 270 -25.33 -8.67 -3.47
CA ASP A 270 -26.06 -8.69 -4.73
C ASP A 270 -25.69 -7.46 -5.57
N ALA A 271 -24.97 -7.71 -6.65
CA ALA A 271 -24.54 -6.70 -7.58
C ALA A 271 -25.72 -5.91 -8.18
N MET A 272 -26.92 -6.50 -8.32
CA MET A 272 -28.09 -5.79 -8.83
C MET A 272 -28.53 -4.66 -7.90
N VAL A 273 -28.55 -4.91 -6.59
CA VAL A 273 -28.87 -3.90 -5.57
C VAL A 273 -27.79 -2.82 -5.55
N ASN A 274 -26.52 -3.23 -5.61
CA ASN A 274 -25.41 -2.30 -5.64
C ASN A 274 -25.46 -1.38 -6.87
N ARG A 275 -25.74 -1.95 -8.06
CA ARG A 275 -25.89 -1.19 -9.31
C ARG A 275 -26.99 -0.15 -9.20
N ALA A 276 -28.16 -0.51 -8.67
CA ALA A 276 -29.28 0.41 -8.53
C ALA A 276 -28.90 1.61 -7.63
N LEU A 277 -28.30 1.33 -6.48
CA LEU A 277 -27.93 2.37 -5.52
C LEU A 277 -26.78 3.24 -6.04
N LEU A 278 -25.75 2.65 -6.66
CA LEU A 278 -24.66 3.40 -7.29
C LEU A 278 -25.17 4.31 -8.42
N ARG A 279 -26.11 3.84 -9.26
CA ARG A 279 -26.75 4.68 -10.30
C ARG A 279 -27.43 5.89 -9.70
N SER A 280 -28.16 5.72 -8.60
CA SER A 280 -28.79 6.84 -7.90
C SER A 280 -27.77 7.78 -7.27
N LEU A 281 -26.66 7.27 -6.70
CA LEU A 281 -25.57 8.09 -6.16
C LEU A 281 -24.87 8.95 -7.22
N ILE A 282 -24.76 8.44 -8.46
CA ILE A 282 -24.20 9.18 -9.61
C ILE A 282 -25.25 9.83 -10.51
N SER A 283 -26.51 9.93 -10.08
CA SER A 283 -27.56 10.61 -10.85
C SER A 283 -27.35 12.13 -10.87
N ARG A 284 -27.52 12.76 -12.05
CA ARG A 284 -27.57 14.23 -12.18
C ARG A 284 -28.71 14.84 -11.37
N ASN A 285 -29.75 14.06 -11.08
CA ASN A 285 -30.85 14.49 -10.23
C ASN A 285 -30.45 14.37 -8.75
N THR A 286 -30.45 15.50 -8.05
CA THR A 286 -30.09 15.56 -6.63
C THR A 286 -31.04 14.74 -5.75
N ASP A 287 -32.31 14.61 -6.14
CA ASP A 287 -33.30 13.85 -5.35
C ASP A 287 -33.00 12.35 -5.36
N ASP A 288 -32.55 11.81 -6.50
CA ASP A 288 -32.13 10.40 -6.60
C ASP A 288 -30.94 10.12 -5.68
N CYS A 289 -29.96 11.03 -5.66
CA CYS A 289 -28.79 10.93 -4.80
C CYS A 289 -29.20 11.00 -3.31
N LEU A 290 -30.08 11.94 -2.94
CA LEU A 290 -30.58 12.05 -1.57
C LEU A 290 -31.39 10.82 -1.13
N ASN A 291 -32.20 10.24 -2.01
CA ASN A 291 -32.92 9.00 -1.75
C ASN A 291 -31.96 7.82 -1.54
N ALA A 292 -30.89 7.73 -2.33
CA ALA A 292 -29.85 6.74 -2.12
C ALA A 292 -29.14 6.90 -0.77
N LEU A 293 -28.82 8.13 -0.38
CA LEU A 293 -28.22 8.40 0.94
C LEU A 293 -29.17 8.04 2.08
N LEU A 294 -30.48 8.30 1.94
CA LEU A 294 -31.49 7.89 2.91
C LEU A 294 -31.58 6.36 3.03
N GLN A 295 -31.53 5.64 1.92
CA GLN A 295 -31.51 4.18 1.95
C GLN A 295 -30.25 3.65 2.67
N ILE A 296 -29.08 4.24 2.41
CA ILE A 296 -27.83 3.89 3.12
C ILE A 296 -27.96 4.16 4.63
N GLU A 297 -28.63 5.24 5.03
CA GLU A 297 -28.85 5.55 6.43
C GLU A 297 -29.67 4.47 7.16
N GLN A 298 -30.67 3.92 6.47
CA GLN A 298 -31.63 2.96 7.01
C GLN A 298 -31.10 1.52 6.95
N GLU A 299 -30.51 1.12 5.83
CA GLU A 299 -30.15 -0.28 5.53
C GLU A 299 -28.65 -0.56 5.69
N GLY A 300 -27.82 0.48 5.85
CA GLY A 300 -26.36 0.40 5.91
C GLY A 300 -25.71 0.41 4.53
N ALA A 301 -24.46 -0.03 4.43
CA ALA A 301 -23.73 -0.12 3.18
C ALA A 301 -22.63 -1.20 3.24
N ASN A 302 -22.50 -1.99 2.18
CA ASN A 302 -21.35 -2.86 1.96
C ASN A 302 -20.15 -2.08 1.43
N ARG A 303 -19.02 -2.78 1.21
CA ARG A 303 -17.77 -2.18 0.73
C ARG A 303 -17.92 -1.41 -0.59
N ILE A 304 -18.67 -1.96 -1.55
CA ILE A 304 -18.87 -1.36 -2.88
C ILE A 304 -19.61 -0.03 -2.73
N ILE A 305 -20.73 -0.02 -2.00
CA ILE A 305 -21.50 1.20 -1.75
C ILE A 305 -20.73 2.22 -0.92
N LEU A 306 -19.97 1.79 0.10
CA LEU A 306 -19.09 2.68 0.86
C LEU A 306 -18.04 3.34 -0.03
N SER A 307 -17.54 2.64 -1.05
CA SER A 307 -16.56 3.18 -2.01
C SER A 307 -17.17 4.29 -2.87
N GLY A 308 -18.40 4.08 -3.36
CA GLY A 308 -19.16 5.13 -4.04
C GLY A 308 -19.50 6.31 -3.12
N LEU A 309 -19.96 6.02 -1.89
CA LEU A 309 -20.27 7.03 -0.88
C LEU A 309 -19.05 7.89 -0.53
N ALA A 310 -17.86 7.29 -0.41
CA ALA A 310 -16.62 8.02 -0.20
C ALA A 310 -16.32 8.97 -1.37
N ALA A 311 -16.54 8.55 -2.60
CA ALA A 311 -16.35 9.41 -3.77
C ALA A 311 -17.36 10.57 -3.79
N VAL A 312 -18.64 10.32 -3.46
CA VAL A 312 -19.67 11.37 -3.29
C VAL A 312 -19.24 12.37 -2.23
N TRP A 313 -18.82 11.90 -1.06
CA TRP A 313 -18.33 12.76 0.02
C TRP A 313 -17.19 13.69 -0.43
N ARG A 314 -16.26 13.20 -1.26
CA ARG A 314 -15.07 13.95 -1.67
C ARG A 314 -15.26 14.84 -2.89
N SER A 315 -16.17 14.48 -3.78
CA SER A 315 -16.19 15.00 -5.15
C SER A 315 -17.55 15.53 -5.60
N HIS A 316 -18.65 15.29 -4.87
CA HIS A 316 -19.97 15.81 -5.27
C HIS A 316 -19.98 17.34 -5.28
N PRO A 317 -20.54 18.05 -6.28
CA PRO A 317 -20.55 19.52 -6.32
C PRO A 317 -21.43 20.16 -5.25
N ASP A 318 -22.56 19.52 -4.92
CA ASP A 318 -23.48 19.98 -3.87
C ASP A 318 -22.88 19.76 -2.47
N ARG A 319 -22.83 20.83 -1.67
CA ARG A 319 -22.24 20.82 -0.32
C ARG A 319 -23.08 20.03 0.69
N THR A 320 -24.39 20.06 0.58
CA THR A 320 -25.34 19.35 1.44
C THR A 320 -25.18 17.85 1.25
N ILE A 321 -25.14 17.39 -0.02
CA ILE A 321 -24.91 15.98 -0.35
C ILE A 321 -23.55 15.51 0.17
N ARG A 322 -22.47 16.30 -0.02
CA ARG A 322 -21.15 15.96 0.56
C ARG A 322 -21.20 15.82 2.08
N LYS A 323 -21.92 16.72 2.76
CA LYS A 323 -22.04 16.69 4.22
C LYS A 323 -22.74 15.42 4.69
N ILE A 324 -23.89 15.09 4.11
CA ILE A 324 -24.65 13.86 4.44
C ILE A 324 -23.81 12.62 4.13
N ALA A 325 -23.20 12.54 2.95
CA ALA A 325 -22.33 11.43 2.57
C ALA A 325 -21.16 11.26 3.55
N GLY A 326 -20.57 12.37 4.01
CA GLY A 326 -19.51 12.35 5.02
C GLY A 326 -19.97 11.89 6.40
N GLU A 327 -21.19 12.23 6.82
CA GLU A 327 -21.81 11.77 8.07
C GLU A 327 -22.16 10.28 8.01
N LEU A 328 -22.68 9.81 6.87
CA LEU A 328 -22.95 8.39 6.65
C LEU A 328 -21.67 7.56 6.57
N TYR A 329 -20.64 8.05 5.87
CA TYR A 329 -19.34 7.38 5.85
C TYR A 329 -18.68 7.37 7.24
N GLN A 330 -18.88 8.42 8.04
CA GLN A 330 -18.44 8.42 9.44
C GLN A 330 -19.11 7.33 10.29
N ARG A 331 -20.35 6.98 9.98
CA ARG A 331 -21.16 5.99 10.69
C ARG A 331 -20.90 4.56 10.23
N PHE A 332 -20.66 4.33 8.94
CA PHE A 332 -20.57 2.98 8.38
C PHE A 332 -19.20 2.62 7.80
N GLY A 333 -18.38 3.62 7.46
CA GLY A 333 -17.09 3.45 6.82
C GLY A 333 -15.92 3.27 7.78
N SER A 334 -14.73 3.14 7.20
CA SER A 334 -13.47 2.98 7.92
C SER A 334 -13.05 4.28 8.64
N PHE A 335 -12.70 4.14 9.92
CA PHE A 335 -12.09 5.19 10.72
C PHE A 335 -10.74 5.62 10.13
N ASP A 336 -9.95 4.66 9.66
CA ASP A 336 -8.62 4.88 9.08
C ASP A 336 -8.72 5.73 7.82
N PHE A 337 -9.65 5.36 6.91
CA PHE A 337 -9.92 6.15 5.72
C PHE A 337 -10.41 7.55 6.07
N ARG A 338 -11.27 7.70 7.08
CA ARG A 338 -11.77 9.00 7.53
C ARG A 338 -10.65 9.93 7.99
N ILE A 339 -9.76 9.46 8.88
CA ILE A 339 -8.62 10.25 9.35
C ILE A 339 -7.75 10.66 8.16
N TRP A 340 -7.49 9.71 7.26
CA TRP A 340 -6.68 9.95 6.08
C TRP A 340 -7.32 10.96 5.12
N ALA A 341 -8.62 10.85 4.83
CA ALA A 341 -9.36 11.74 3.95
C ALA A 341 -9.48 13.17 4.54
N ASN A 342 -9.67 13.29 5.85
CA ASN A 342 -9.75 14.59 6.54
C ASN A 342 -8.40 15.29 6.64
N ALA A 343 -7.30 14.54 6.80
CA ALA A 343 -5.95 15.11 6.73
C ALA A 343 -5.65 15.76 5.37
N HIS A 344 -6.38 15.36 4.32
CA HIS A 344 -6.29 15.89 2.97
C HIS A 344 -7.55 16.72 2.65
N ASN A 345 -7.76 17.82 3.37
CA ASN A 345 -9.00 18.62 3.42
C ASN A 345 -9.36 19.41 2.14
N ALA A 346 -8.83 19.04 0.97
CA ALA A 346 -9.20 19.68 -0.29
C ALA A 346 -10.46 19.02 -0.87
N THR A 347 -11.47 19.82 -1.20
CA THR A 347 -12.62 19.38 -2.02
C THR A 347 -12.21 19.38 -3.48
N PHE A 348 -12.53 18.32 -4.21
CA PHE A 348 -11.82 17.96 -5.44
C PHE A 348 -12.66 18.02 -6.72
N PHE A 349 -13.77 18.75 -6.67
CA PHE A 349 -14.77 18.79 -7.74
C PHE A 349 -14.44 19.81 -8.85
N ASP A 350 -13.51 20.74 -8.63
CA ASP A 350 -13.12 21.76 -9.63
C ASP A 350 -11.93 21.33 -10.51
N THR A 351 -11.45 20.10 -10.33
CA THR A 351 -10.26 19.57 -11.00
C THR A 351 -10.61 18.21 -11.61
N PRO A 352 -10.39 18.00 -12.93
CA PRO A 352 -10.62 16.72 -13.58
C PRO A 352 -9.94 15.55 -12.86
N VAL A 353 -10.64 14.41 -12.73
CA VAL A 353 -10.18 13.25 -11.94
C VAL A 353 -8.80 12.76 -12.38
N TYR A 354 -8.54 12.63 -13.68
CA TYR A 354 -7.23 12.21 -14.21
C TYR A 354 -6.07 13.15 -13.86
N ARG A 355 -6.34 14.39 -13.44
CA ARG A 355 -5.30 15.31 -12.93
C ARG A 355 -5.21 15.34 -11.41
N ASN A 356 -6.10 14.61 -10.74
CA ASN A 356 -6.25 14.69 -9.32
C ASN A 356 -5.42 13.61 -8.62
N LYS A 357 -4.13 13.94 -8.43
CA LYS A 357 -3.18 13.11 -7.66
C LYS A 357 -3.63 12.82 -6.23
N PHE A 358 -4.62 13.52 -5.69
CA PHE A 358 -5.17 13.21 -4.38
C PHE A 358 -6.24 12.13 -4.47
N LEU A 359 -7.19 12.22 -5.41
CA LEU A 359 -8.16 11.15 -5.66
C LEU A 359 -7.49 9.83 -6.02
N ASP A 360 -6.46 9.86 -6.87
CA ASP A 360 -5.64 8.68 -7.19
C ASP A 360 -4.95 8.09 -5.95
N ARG A 361 -4.46 8.94 -5.03
CA ARG A 361 -3.94 8.45 -3.74
C ARG A 361 -5.03 7.94 -2.80
N MET A 362 -6.24 8.50 -2.86
CA MET A 362 -7.37 8.09 -2.01
C MET A 362 -7.87 6.70 -2.43
N SER A 363 -7.95 6.48 -3.74
CA SER A 363 -8.49 5.24 -4.32
C SER A 363 -7.59 4.02 -4.03
N GLY A 364 -6.30 4.23 -3.76
CA GLY A 364 -5.39 3.18 -3.28
C GLY A 364 -5.56 2.77 -1.81
N HIS A 365 -6.54 3.33 -1.07
CA HIS A 365 -6.78 2.95 0.33
C HIS A 365 -7.64 1.68 0.43
N PRO A 366 -7.31 0.69 1.28
CA PRO A 366 -7.95 -0.64 1.30
C PRO A 366 -9.43 -0.60 1.70
N ALA A 367 -9.83 0.43 2.45
CA ALA A 367 -11.23 0.63 2.86
C ALA A 367 -12.17 0.97 1.70
N VAL A 368 -11.65 1.36 0.54
CA VAL A 368 -12.43 1.61 -0.67
C VAL A 368 -11.99 0.66 -1.78
N ASP A 369 -12.93 0.31 -2.63
CA ASP A 369 -12.66 -0.25 -3.93
C ASP A 369 -12.19 0.85 -4.87
N LYS A 370 -11.00 0.69 -5.43
CA LYS A 370 -10.34 1.70 -6.25
C LYS A 370 -11.18 2.05 -7.47
N ILE A 371 -11.71 1.04 -8.16
CA ILE A 371 -12.42 1.20 -9.42
C ILE A 371 -13.74 1.90 -9.16
N ILE A 372 -14.54 1.40 -8.22
CA ILE A 372 -15.84 2.01 -7.88
C ILE A 372 -15.65 3.45 -7.39
N PHE A 373 -14.66 3.71 -6.53
CA PHE A 373 -14.38 5.05 -6.04
C PHE A 373 -14.04 6.01 -7.20
N MET A 374 -13.12 5.61 -8.08
CA MET A 374 -12.67 6.47 -9.17
C MET A 374 -13.75 6.69 -10.22
N LEU A 375 -14.47 5.63 -10.62
CA LEU A 375 -15.56 5.73 -11.58
C LEU A 375 -16.68 6.63 -11.06
N THR A 376 -17.07 6.46 -9.80
CA THR A 376 -18.04 7.35 -9.14
C THR A 376 -17.57 8.81 -9.17
N ALA A 377 -16.30 9.07 -8.85
CA ALA A 377 -15.75 10.43 -8.88
C ALA A 377 -15.72 11.04 -10.30
N VAL A 378 -15.47 10.23 -11.33
CA VAL A 378 -15.48 10.67 -12.74
C VAL A 378 -16.91 10.99 -13.17
N SER A 379 -17.88 10.13 -12.85
CA SER A 379 -19.29 10.35 -13.20
C SER A 379 -19.84 11.64 -12.58
N ILE A 380 -19.49 11.91 -11.32
CA ILE A 380 -19.87 13.14 -10.61
C ILE A 380 -19.20 14.39 -11.23
N ASN A 381 -17.94 14.30 -11.67
CA ASN A 381 -17.29 15.41 -12.36
C ASN A 381 -18.01 15.78 -13.67
N GLY A 382 -18.73 14.83 -14.28
CA GLY A 382 -19.62 15.08 -15.41
C GLY A 382 -20.78 16.06 -15.13
N TYR A 383 -21.04 16.44 -13.87
CA TYR A 383 -21.98 17.52 -13.51
C TYR A 383 -21.36 18.91 -13.67
N ILE A 384 -20.03 18.99 -13.66
CA ILE A 384 -19.27 20.23 -13.58
C ILE A 384 -18.61 20.52 -14.93
N PHE A 385 -18.11 19.47 -15.57
CA PHE A 385 -17.48 19.54 -16.88
C PHE A 385 -18.27 18.68 -17.84
N GLU A 386 -19.00 19.32 -18.75
CA GLU A 386 -19.59 18.62 -19.89
C GLU A 386 -18.48 18.26 -20.89
N LYS A 387 -18.67 17.18 -21.64
CA LYS A 387 -17.76 16.82 -22.74
C LYS A 387 -17.60 18.03 -23.67
N GLY A 388 -16.37 18.33 -24.06
CA GLY A 388 -16.11 19.52 -24.88
C GLY A 388 -15.75 20.78 -24.08
N THR A 389 -15.93 20.78 -22.74
CA THR A 389 -15.62 21.95 -21.90
C THR A 389 -14.15 22.31 -22.01
N VAL A 390 -13.86 23.56 -22.36
CA VAL A 390 -12.48 24.09 -22.39
C VAL A 390 -12.03 24.36 -20.96
N LEU A 391 -11.02 23.61 -20.51
CA LEU A 391 -10.52 23.73 -19.14
C LEU A 391 -9.55 24.91 -18.99
N PRO A 392 -9.70 25.74 -17.95
CA PRO A 392 -8.77 26.83 -17.69
C PRO A 392 -7.38 26.28 -17.32
N SER A 393 -6.35 26.83 -17.95
CA SER A 393 -4.95 26.51 -17.65
C SER A 393 -4.56 27.06 -16.28
N ARG A 394 -4.62 26.21 -15.24
CA ARG A 394 -4.07 26.55 -13.92
C ARG A 394 -2.54 26.43 -13.97
N HIS A 395 -1.88 27.59 -13.97
CA HIS A 395 -0.45 27.85 -13.82
C HIS A 395 0.44 27.94 -15.08
N ASN A 396 1.15 29.08 -15.10
CA ASN A 396 2.26 29.54 -15.93
C ASN A 396 1.90 30.23 -17.25
N GLU A 397 2.13 31.55 -17.27
CA GLU A 397 2.12 32.44 -18.44
C GLU A 397 3.01 31.93 -19.59
N VAL A 398 3.95 31.04 -19.30
CA VAL A 398 4.85 30.38 -20.26
C VAL A 398 4.14 29.33 -21.14
N ARG A 399 2.93 28.88 -20.77
CA ARG A 399 2.13 27.88 -21.54
C ARG A 399 1.03 28.48 -22.43
N ARG A 400 1.06 29.77 -22.73
CA ARG A 400 0.11 30.43 -23.68
C ARG A 400 0.16 29.90 -25.13
N LYS A 401 1.05 28.96 -25.46
CA LYS A 401 1.17 28.32 -26.79
C LYS A 401 0.57 26.91 -26.89
N MET A 402 0.06 26.31 -25.81
CA MET A 402 -0.63 25.02 -25.91
C MET A 402 -2.12 25.24 -26.22
N PRO A 403 -2.72 24.45 -27.12
CA PRO A 403 -4.14 24.56 -27.43
C PRO A 403 -5.00 24.33 -26.18
N PRO A 404 -6.20 24.94 -26.11
CA PRO A 404 -7.15 24.69 -25.03
C PRO A 404 -7.39 23.19 -24.89
N ARG A 405 -7.20 22.66 -23.67
CA ARG A 405 -7.46 21.24 -23.41
C ARG A 405 -8.95 21.05 -23.17
N ILE A 406 -9.55 20.23 -24.02
CA ILE A 406 -10.94 19.80 -23.92
C ILE A 406 -11.07 18.77 -22.80
N TYR A 407 -12.10 18.91 -21.97
CA TYR A 407 -12.47 17.90 -21.00
C TYR A 407 -13.00 16.65 -21.72
N VAL A 408 -12.30 15.54 -21.51
CA VAL A 408 -12.73 14.18 -21.83
C VAL A 408 -12.75 13.43 -20.51
N PRO A 409 -13.88 12.82 -20.12
CA PRO A 409 -13.93 11.95 -18.94
C PRO A 409 -12.95 10.80 -19.14
N SER A 410 -11.89 10.78 -18.34
CA SER A 410 -10.84 9.78 -18.46
C SER A 410 -10.40 9.23 -17.11
N LEU A 411 -10.01 7.96 -17.12
CA LEU A 411 -9.49 7.25 -15.95
C LEU A 411 -8.14 6.61 -16.27
N ASP A 412 -7.14 6.90 -15.44
CA ASP A 412 -5.86 6.19 -15.47
C ASP A 412 -5.98 4.90 -14.66
N MET A 413 -5.63 3.77 -15.28
CA MET A 413 -5.66 2.44 -14.68
C MET A 413 -4.27 1.80 -14.68
N TYR A 414 -4.00 1.01 -13.65
CA TYR A 414 -2.82 0.18 -13.53
C TYR A 414 -3.18 -1.28 -13.81
N TYR A 415 -2.20 -2.09 -14.21
CA TYR A 415 -2.44 -3.50 -14.53
C TYR A 415 -3.03 -4.29 -13.35
N SER A 416 -2.58 -3.99 -12.13
CA SER A 416 -3.12 -4.58 -10.90
C SER A 416 -4.61 -4.30 -10.71
N ASP A 417 -5.11 -3.18 -11.22
CA ASP A 417 -6.52 -2.83 -11.08
C ASP A 417 -7.41 -3.73 -11.95
N LEU A 418 -6.86 -4.31 -13.02
CA LEU A 418 -7.58 -5.25 -13.90
C LEU A 418 -7.67 -6.67 -13.30
N GLU A 419 -7.05 -6.95 -12.15
CA GLU A 419 -7.13 -8.27 -11.51
C GLU A 419 -8.49 -8.54 -10.85
N ASP A 420 -9.13 -7.49 -10.35
CA ASP A 420 -10.33 -7.60 -9.51
C ASP A 420 -11.27 -6.44 -9.82
N VAL A 421 -11.86 -6.45 -11.02
CA VAL A 421 -12.83 -5.44 -11.45
C VAL A 421 -14.22 -5.82 -10.94
N PRO A 422 -14.88 -4.99 -10.10
CA PRO A 422 -16.21 -5.30 -9.61
C PRO A 422 -17.23 -5.35 -10.74
N GLU A 423 -18.19 -6.27 -10.64
CA GLU A 423 -19.22 -6.44 -11.68
C GLU A 423 -20.09 -5.19 -11.86
N GLU A 424 -20.20 -4.35 -10.82
CA GLU A 424 -20.94 -3.09 -10.85
C GLU A 424 -20.22 -1.98 -11.60
N ALA A 425 -18.96 -2.17 -12.01
CA ALA A 425 -18.23 -1.22 -12.83
C ALA A 425 -18.93 -0.97 -14.20
N ASP A 426 -19.76 -1.90 -14.65
CA ASP A 426 -20.49 -1.86 -15.91
C ASP A 426 -21.50 -0.70 -16.03
N ILE A 427 -22.01 -0.17 -14.92
CA ILE A 427 -22.98 0.94 -14.93
C ILE A 427 -22.33 2.29 -15.23
N PHE A 428 -21.00 2.40 -15.12
CA PHE A 428 -20.28 3.68 -15.23
C PHE A 428 -19.90 3.98 -16.68
N THR A 429 -20.92 4.22 -17.51
CA THR A 429 -20.74 4.51 -18.94
C THR A 429 -20.22 5.92 -19.22
N THR A 430 -20.01 6.74 -18.19
CA THR A 430 -19.52 8.12 -18.34
C THR A 430 -18.04 8.20 -18.69
N VAL A 431 -17.27 7.14 -18.46
CA VAL A 431 -15.83 7.12 -18.78
C VAL A 431 -15.66 6.75 -20.24
N GLU A 432 -15.36 7.77 -21.05
CA GLU A 432 -15.12 7.56 -22.47
C GLU A 432 -13.70 7.06 -22.71
N ARG A 433 -12.70 7.65 -22.05
CA ARG A 433 -11.29 7.30 -22.30
C ARG A 433 -10.64 6.58 -21.13
N TRP A 434 -10.16 5.38 -21.38
CA TRP A 434 -9.39 4.60 -20.42
C TRP A 434 -7.91 4.65 -20.76
N SER A 435 -7.06 5.03 -19.80
CA SER A 435 -5.64 5.26 -19.99
C SER A 435 -4.82 4.22 -19.22
N PHE A 436 -3.88 3.55 -19.90
CA PHE A 436 -3.05 2.48 -19.32
C PHE A 436 -1.54 2.77 -19.40
N ASP A 437 -1.16 4.04 -19.51
CA ASP A 437 0.21 4.50 -19.76
C ASP A 437 1.25 4.03 -18.71
N HIS A 438 0.81 3.55 -17.54
CA HIS A 438 1.66 3.06 -16.46
C HIS A 438 1.79 1.53 -16.41
N CYS A 439 1.22 0.80 -17.37
CA CYS A 439 1.30 -0.65 -17.45
C CYS A 439 2.60 -1.10 -18.12
N ASN A 440 3.64 -1.36 -17.33
CA ASN A 440 4.93 -1.89 -17.81
C ASN A 440 4.89 -3.43 -17.99
N VAL A 441 3.83 -3.95 -18.61
CA VAL A 441 3.46 -5.39 -18.61
C VAL A 441 3.20 -5.91 -20.02
N ASN A 442 3.21 -7.24 -20.18
CA ASN A 442 2.80 -7.94 -21.41
C ASN A 442 1.37 -7.52 -21.85
N TRP A 443 1.29 -6.77 -22.95
CA TRP A 443 0.05 -6.22 -23.51
C TRP A 443 -0.98 -7.26 -23.93
N GLU A 444 -0.58 -8.50 -24.25
CA GLU A 444 -1.52 -9.57 -24.58
C GLU A 444 -2.40 -9.94 -23.38
N LYS A 445 -1.84 -9.93 -22.17
CA LYS A 445 -2.59 -10.17 -20.93
C LYS A 445 -3.49 -8.99 -20.56
N VAL A 446 -3.01 -7.77 -20.80
CA VAL A 446 -3.75 -6.53 -20.53
C VAL A 446 -5.00 -6.48 -21.43
N LEU A 447 -4.80 -6.60 -22.74
CA LEU A 447 -5.89 -6.54 -23.73
C LEU A 447 -6.87 -7.71 -23.59
N GLY A 448 -6.40 -8.92 -23.27
CA GLY A 448 -7.28 -10.06 -23.02
C GLY A 448 -8.25 -9.83 -21.85
N ARG A 449 -7.82 -9.11 -20.80
CA ARG A 449 -8.70 -8.75 -19.68
C ARG A 449 -9.63 -7.58 -20.00
N ILE A 450 -9.13 -6.58 -20.72
CA ILE A 450 -9.96 -5.47 -21.20
C ILE A 450 -11.08 -5.98 -22.13
N ALA A 451 -10.77 -6.95 -22.99
CA ALA A 451 -11.76 -7.58 -23.86
C ALA A 451 -12.88 -8.31 -23.09
N ALA A 452 -12.63 -8.71 -21.84
CA ALA A 452 -13.65 -9.28 -20.96
C ALA A 452 -14.53 -8.23 -20.25
N LEU A 453 -14.26 -6.93 -20.45
CA LEU A 453 -14.98 -5.80 -19.84
C LEU A 453 -15.73 -5.01 -20.93
N PRO A 454 -16.93 -5.46 -21.34
CA PRO A 454 -17.63 -4.93 -22.51
C PRO A 454 -18.09 -3.46 -22.38
N PHE A 455 -17.99 -2.87 -21.19
CA PHE A 455 -18.31 -1.47 -20.93
C PHE A 455 -17.14 -0.51 -21.23
N ILE A 456 -15.93 -1.01 -21.50
CA ILE A 456 -14.80 -0.19 -21.94
C ILE A 456 -14.93 0.05 -23.44
N THR A 457 -15.30 1.29 -23.82
CA THR A 457 -15.66 1.63 -25.21
C THR A 457 -14.56 2.29 -26.02
N GLU A 458 -13.63 3.05 -25.39
CA GLU A 458 -12.48 3.66 -26.08
C GLU A 458 -11.24 3.55 -25.19
N LEU A 459 -10.15 3.03 -25.77
CA LEU A 459 -8.94 2.67 -25.06
C LEU A 459 -7.75 3.53 -25.52
N HIS A 460 -7.24 4.38 -24.65
CA HIS A 460 -6.00 5.11 -24.91
C HIS A 460 -4.82 4.38 -24.27
N VAL A 461 -3.86 3.98 -25.10
CA VAL A 461 -2.63 3.34 -24.62
C VAL A 461 -1.42 3.97 -25.26
N GLU A 462 -0.52 4.55 -24.47
CA GLU A 462 0.83 4.87 -24.94
C GLU A 462 1.77 3.67 -24.71
N GLY A 463 2.09 2.92 -25.77
CA GLY A 463 3.00 1.76 -25.73
C GLY A 463 4.05 1.79 -26.85
N VAL A 464 5.22 1.19 -26.60
CA VAL A 464 6.32 1.05 -27.57
C VAL A 464 6.76 -0.42 -27.62
N GLY A 465 6.69 -1.09 -28.77
CA GLY A 465 7.22 -2.45 -28.93
C GLY A 465 6.52 -3.34 -29.96
N ARG A 466 7.13 -4.48 -30.32
CA ARG A 466 6.63 -5.43 -31.33
C ARG A 466 5.46 -6.27 -30.80
N ASP A 467 5.48 -6.62 -29.51
CA ASP A 467 4.43 -7.38 -28.81
C ASP A 467 3.11 -6.59 -28.73
N TYR A 468 3.20 -5.27 -28.62
CA TYR A 468 2.06 -4.35 -28.61
C TYR A 468 1.28 -4.40 -29.94
N TYR A 469 1.98 -4.36 -31.08
CA TYR A 469 1.35 -4.44 -32.41
C TYR A 469 0.67 -5.79 -32.67
N GLN A 470 1.30 -6.90 -32.25
CA GLN A 470 0.73 -8.23 -32.43
C GLN A 470 -0.50 -8.45 -31.55
N ALA A 471 -0.48 -7.95 -30.31
CA ALA A 471 -1.64 -8.01 -29.43
C ALA A 471 -2.81 -7.18 -29.97
N LEU A 472 -2.56 -5.97 -30.50
CA LEU A 472 -3.61 -5.13 -31.11
C LEU A 472 -4.28 -5.78 -32.33
N GLN A 473 -3.51 -6.43 -33.20
CA GLN A 473 -4.06 -7.15 -34.36
C GLN A 473 -4.96 -8.32 -33.96
N ARG A 474 -4.68 -8.95 -32.82
CA ARG A 474 -5.44 -10.11 -32.32
C ARG A 474 -6.77 -9.73 -31.67
N TYR A 475 -6.82 -8.59 -30.99
CA TYR A 475 -8.00 -8.12 -30.24
C TYR A 475 -8.86 -7.07 -30.98
N GLY A 476 -8.51 -6.70 -32.22
CA GLY A 476 -9.45 -6.12 -33.18
C GLY A 476 -9.86 -4.66 -32.99
N GLY A 477 -8.91 -3.75 -32.76
CA GLY A 477 -9.18 -2.31 -32.79
C GLY A 477 -9.56 -1.82 -34.20
N SER A 478 -10.74 -1.21 -34.32
CA SER A 478 -11.35 -0.77 -35.60
C SER A 478 -10.65 0.44 -36.24
N SER A 479 -9.88 1.21 -35.47
CA SER A 479 -8.95 2.20 -36.02
C SER A 479 -7.66 2.27 -35.20
N ILE A 480 -6.53 2.23 -35.89
CA ILE A 480 -5.19 2.38 -35.31
C ILE A 480 -4.62 3.66 -35.91
N GLU A 481 -4.58 4.75 -35.13
CA GLU A 481 -3.88 5.97 -35.56
C GLU A 481 -2.46 5.98 -34.99
N LEU A 482 -1.50 5.91 -35.89
CA LEU A 482 -0.07 6.11 -35.63
C LEU A 482 0.20 7.61 -35.45
N LEU A 483 0.40 8.05 -34.21
CA LEU A 483 0.87 9.40 -33.91
C LEU A 483 2.39 9.48 -33.99
N SER A 484 2.90 10.65 -34.40
CA SER A 484 4.34 10.91 -34.48
C SER A 484 5.05 10.62 -33.15
N LYS A 485 6.25 10.01 -33.21
CA LYS A 485 7.06 9.47 -32.08
C LYS A 485 6.64 8.09 -31.55
N GLY A 486 5.94 7.27 -32.34
CA GLY A 486 5.66 5.87 -31.99
C GLY A 486 4.52 5.69 -30.98
N ARG A 487 3.65 6.70 -30.84
CA ARG A 487 2.41 6.62 -30.06
C ARG A 487 1.30 6.05 -30.94
N VAL A 488 0.45 5.20 -30.38
CA VAL A 488 -0.65 4.57 -31.12
C VAL A 488 -1.93 4.79 -30.34
N THR A 489 -2.91 5.47 -30.93
CA THR A 489 -4.25 5.57 -30.38
C THR A 489 -5.09 4.43 -30.96
N VAL A 490 -5.85 3.74 -30.11
CA VAL A 490 -6.75 2.66 -30.51
C VAL A 490 -8.18 3.13 -30.21
N GLN A 491 -9.04 3.20 -31.23
CA GLN A 491 -10.48 3.39 -31.00
C GLN A 491 -11.23 2.07 -31.09
#